data_AF-A0A257ZLI5-F1
#
_entry.id   AF-A0A257ZLI5-F1
#
_cell.length_a   1.000
_cell.length_b   1.000
_cell.length_c   1.000
_cell.angle_alpha   90.00
_cell.angle_beta   90.00
_cell.angle_gamma   90.00
#
_symmetry.space_group_name_H-M   'P 1'
#
loop_
_entity.id
_entity.type
_entity.pdbx_description
1 polymer ?
#
loop_
_entity_poly.entity_id
_entity_poly.type
_entity_poly.pdbx_seq_one_letter_code
_entity_poly.pdbx_strand_id
1 'polypeptide(L)'
;MTTKPPSAQPDMPLRLEQFLPYRLNVVAFHSARALGRIYDAQFGIGIPEWRVVAQLGEFGKLTSRDIGELAQMHKTKVSRAVSELETRGLVSRAENRQDRRESFVALTAAGERIYAQIVPLALALG
;
A
#
# COMPACT_ATOMS: atom_id res chain seq x y z
N MET A 1 -24.39 45.38 13.22
CA MET A 1 -24.38 44.33 14.26
C MET A 1 -23.62 43.14 13.71
N THR A 2 -22.35 42.99 14.06
CA THR A 2 -21.47 41.92 13.55
C THR A 2 -21.48 40.79 14.57
N THR A 3 -22.07 39.65 14.22
CA THR A 3 -22.13 38.48 15.10
C THR A 3 -20.76 37.84 15.23
N LYS A 4 -20.21 37.90 16.45
CA LYS A 4 -19.01 37.20 16.92
C LYS A 4 -19.13 35.70 16.60
N PRO A 5 -18.09 35.04 16.04
CA PRO A 5 -18.12 33.60 15.86
C PRO A 5 -18.30 32.90 17.21
N PRO A 6 -19.02 31.77 17.27
CA PRO A 6 -19.25 31.06 18.52
C PRO A 6 -17.91 30.74 19.19
N SER A 7 -17.83 31.10 20.47
CA SER A 7 -16.68 30.87 21.35
C SER A 7 -16.19 29.43 21.23
N ALA A 8 -14.87 29.30 21.03
CA ALA A 8 -14.15 28.03 21.01
C ALA A 8 -14.63 27.09 22.12
N GLN A 9 -14.91 25.84 21.74
CA GLN A 9 -15.15 24.75 22.67
C GLN A 9 -13.96 24.59 23.66
N PRO A 10 -14.20 24.02 24.86
CA PRO A 10 -13.35 24.20 26.04
C PRO A 10 -11.90 23.73 25.83
N ASP A 11 -10.99 24.25 26.67
CA ASP A 11 -9.57 23.88 26.86
C ASP A 11 -9.34 22.40 27.24
N MET A 12 -10.10 21.45 26.70
CA MET A 12 -9.91 20.04 26.96
C MET A 12 -8.80 19.52 26.01
N PRO A 13 -7.68 19.01 26.55
CA PRO A 13 -6.59 18.54 25.72
C PRO A 13 -7.03 17.32 24.90
N LEU A 14 -6.61 17.25 23.63
CA LEU A 14 -6.86 16.11 22.75
C LEU A 14 -6.24 14.83 23.35
N ARG A 15 -7.09 13.88 23.74
CA ARG A 15 -6.66 12.57 24.24
C ARG A 15 -6.49 11.60 23.07
N LEU A 16 -5.25 11.39 22.61
CA LEU A 16 -4.95 10.55 21.44
C LEU A 16 -5.50 9.12 21.57
N GLU A 17 -5.44 8.54 22.76
CA GLU A 17 -5.98 7.19 23.05
C GLU A 17 -7.51 7.09 22.93
N GLN A 18 -8.21 8.23 22.88
CA GLN A 18 -9.66 8.31 22.68
C GLN A 18 -9.99 8.87 21.29
N PHE A 19 -9.00 9.37 20.56
CA PHE A 19 -9.15 9.95 19.23
C PHE A 19 -9.04 8.87 18.16
N LEU A 20 -10.16 8.51 17.55
CA LEU A 20 -10.27 7.40 16.60
C LEU A 20 -9.24 7.44 15.45
N PRO A 21 -9.00 8.58 14.76
CA PRO A 21 -8.02 8.63 13.67
C PRO A 21 -6.60 8.25 14.12
N TYR A 22 -6.19 8.67 15.31
CA TYR A 22 -4.88 8.30 15.86
C TYR A 22 -4.81 6.79 16.13
N ARG A 23 -5.83 6.21 16.77
CA ARG A 23 -5.87 4.77 17.05
C ARG A 23 -5.84 3.93 15.78
N LEU A 24 -6.60 4.33 14.75
CA LEU A 24 -6.59 3.65 13.45
C LEU A 24 -5.21 3.70 12.80
N ASN A 25 -4.52 4.84 12.87
CA ASN A 25 -3.15 4.96 12.36
C ASN A 25 -2.19 4.02 13.09
N VAL A 26 -2.25 3.99 14.42
CA VAL A 26 -1.41 3.11 15.26
C VAL A 26 -1.67 1.64 14.94
N VAL A 27 -2.94 1.22 14.87
CA VAL A 27 -3.30 -0.15 14.50
C VAL A 27 -2.79 -0.49 13.10
N ALA A 28 -3.06 0.36 12.10
CA ALA A 28 -2.60 0.15 10.74
C ALA A 28 -1.07 0.03 10.64
N PHE A 29 -0.33 0.86 11.40
CA PHE A 29 1.14 0.81 11.46
C PHE A 29 1.64 -0.52 12.03
N HIS A 30 1.10 -0.96 13.16
CA HIS A 30 1.53 -2.20 13.79
C HIS A 30 1.16 -3.43 12.95
N SER A 31 -0.05 -3.47 12.38
CA SER A 31 -0.48 -4.55 11.49
C SER A 31 0.40 -4.63 10.24
N ALA A 32 0.67 -3.50 9.58
CA ALA A 32 1.55 -3.47 8.41
C ALA A 32 2.97 -3.93 8.74
N ARG A 33 3.52 -3.56 9.91
CA ARG A 33 4.86 -3.99 10.36
C ARG A 33 4.91 -5.46 10.73
N ALA A 34 3.84 -6.04 11.28
CA ALA A 34 3.75 -7.46 11.55
C ALA A 34 3.75 -8.27 10.25
N LEU A 35 2.85 -7.92 9.33
CA LEU A 35 2.76 -8.52 8.00
C LEU A 35 4.06 -8.39 7.20
N GLY A 36 4.65 -7.19 7.20
CA GLY A 36 5.91 -6.94 6.51
C GLY A 36 7.04 -7.85 6.99
N ARG A 37 7.12 -8.15 8.29
CA ARG A 37 8.13 -9.10 8.82
C ARG A 37 7.90 -10.53 8.36
N ILE A 38 6.64 -10.96 8.27
CA ILE A 38 6.29 -12.31 7.78
C ILE A 38 6.68 -12.43 6.30
N TYR A 39 6.32 -11.44 5.48
CA TYR A 39 6.60 -11.46 4.04
C TYR A 39 8.08 -11.27 3.71
N ASP A 40 8.80 -10.48 4.48
CA ASP A 40 10.24 -10.34 4.36
C ASP A 40 10.94 -11.68 4.69
N ALA A 41 10.56 -12.32 5.80
CA ALA A 41 11.15 -13.60 6.19
C ALA A 41 10.86 -14.74 5.19
N GLN A 42 9.66 -14.79 4.60
CA GLN A 42 9.27 -15.88 3.70
C GLN A 42 9.60 -15.63 2.23
N PHE A 43 9.50 -14.38 1.79
CA PHE A 43 9.59 -14.02 0.37
C PHE A 43 10.61 -12.91 0.11
N GLY A 44 11.27 -12.36 1.13
CA GLY A 44 12.22 -11.24 0.99
C GLY A 44 11.58 -9.97 0.43
N ILE A 45 10.26 -9.77 0.60
CA ILE A 45 9.56 -8.56 0.15
C ILE A 45 9.17 -7.70 1.35
N GLY A 46 9.40 -6.38 1.22
CA GLY A 46 9.01 -5.40 2.22
C GLY A 46 7.55 -4.99 2.09
N ILE A 47 7.13 -4.06 2.97
CA ILE A 47 5.75 -3.54 2.97
C ILE A 47 5.36 -2.90 1.62
N PRO A 48 6.20 -2.05 0.98
CA PRO A 48 5.88 -1.47 -0.31
C PRO A 48 5.67 -2.52 -1.40
N GLU A 49 6.56 -3.51 -1.47
CA GLU A 49 6.56 -4.56 -2.49
C GLU A 49 5.34 -5.47 -2.34
N TRP A 50 5.03 -5.90 -1.11
CA TRP A 50 3.84 -6.71 -0.86
C TRP A 50 2.56 -5.96 -1.28
N ARG A 51 2.45 -4.65 -1.00
CA ARG A 51 1.29 -3.86 -1.40
C ARG A 51 1.14 -3.80 -2.91
N VAL A 52 2.25 -3.62 -3.65
CA VAL A 52 2.23 -3.68 -5.12
C VAL A 52 1.73 -5.04 -5.59
N VAL A 53 2.29 -6.13 -5.04
CA VAL A 53 1.89 -7.51 -5.41
C VAL A 53 0.41 -7.76 -5.12
N ALA A 54 -0.10 -7.31 -3.97
CA ALA A 54 -1.51 -7.45 -3.60
C ALA A 54 -2.45 -6.73 -4.57
N GLN A 55 -2.15 -5.47 -4.89
CA GLN A 55 -2.97 -4.68 -5.82
C GLN A 55 -2.97 -5.29 -7.22
N LEU A 56 -1.82 -5.77 -7.70
CA LEU A 56 -1.74 -6.44 -8.99
C LEU A 56 -2.42 -7.82 -8.97
N GLY A 57 -2.37 -8.54 -7.85
CA GLY A 57 -3.06 -9.83 -7.71
C GLY A 57 -4.59 -9.69 -7.66
N GLU A 58 -5.09 -8.58 -7.10
CA GLU A 58 -6.54 -8.30 -7.05
C GLU A 58 -7.07 -7.72 -8.36
N PHE A 59 -6.37 -6.73 -8.94
CA PHE A 59 -6.85 -5.96 -10.09
C PHE A 59 -6.17 -6.34 -11.42
N GLY A 60 -5.21 -7.26 -11.40
CA GLY A 60 -4.44 -7.69 -12.56
C GLY A 60 -3.38 -6.67 -12.97
N LYS A 61 -3.68 -5.89 -14.01
CA LYS A 61 -2.71 -4.97 -14.64
C LYS A 61 -3.05 -3.52 -14.32
N LEU A 62 -2.12 -2.81 -13.70
CA LEU A 62 -2.30 -1.43 -13.23
C LEU A 62 -1.15 -0.53 -13.67
N THR A 63 -1.37 0.78 -13.76
CA THR A 63 -0.26 1.74 -13.86
C THR A 63 0.38 1.98 -12.49
N SER A 64 1.61 2.53 -12.47
CA SER A 64 2.23 2.97 -11.21
C SER A 64 1.41 4.07 -10.50
N ARG A 65 0.58 4.81 -11.23
CA ARG A 65 -0.33 5.79 -10.66
C ARG A 65 -1.48 5.10 -9.94
N ASP A 66 -2.16 4.17 -10.61
CA ASP A 66 -3.28 3.42 -10.02
C ASP A 66 -2.84 2.71 -8.75
N ILE A 67 -1.66 2.07 -8.78
CA ILE A 67 -1.09 1.42 -7.60
C ILE A 67 -0.88 2.42 -6.45
N GLY A 68 -0.40 3.63 -6.73
CA GLY A 68 -0.21 4.66 -5.72
C GLY A 68 -1.51 5.15 -5.10
N GLU A 69 -2.55 5.31 -5.93
CA GLU A 69 -3.89 5.71 -5.48
C GLU A 69 -4.55 4.62 -4.63
N LEU A 70 -4.55 3.36 -5.10
CA LEU A 70 -5.16 2.22 -4.39
C LEU A 70 -4.41 1.87 -3.10
N ALA A 71 -3.07 1.83 -3.13
CA ALA A 71 -2.26 1.45 -1.98
C ALA A 71 -2.00 2.61 -1.00
N GLN A 72 -2.52 3.81 -1.29
CA GLN A 72 -2.24 5.05 -0.56
C GLN A 72 -0.72 5.26 -0.38
N MET A 73 0.01 5.16 -1.48
CA MET A 73 1.47 5.22 -1.53
C MET A 73 1.96 6.33 -2.43
N HIS A 74 2.96 7.08 -1.96
CA HIS A 74 3.64 8.08 -2.78
C HIS A 74 4.30 7.46 -4.01
N LYS A 75 4.23 8.18 -5.14
CA LYS A 75 4.80 7.78 -6.44
C LYS A 75 6.25 7.27 -6.35
N THR A 76 7.10 7.93 -5.55
CA THR A 76 8.50 7.53 -5.39
C THR A 76 8.66 6.17 -4.71
N LYS A 77 7.79 5.84 -3.75
CA LYS A 77 7.77 4.52 -3.10
C LYS A 77 7.25 3.44 -4.05
N VAL A 78 6.17 3.73 -4.78
CA VAL A 78 5.65 2.79 -5.80
C VAL A 78 6.71 2.49 -6.84
N SER A 79 7.36 3.53 -7.39
CA SER A 79 8.41 3.35 -8.39
C SER A 79 9.53 2.45 -7.90
N ARG A 80 10.06 2.71 -6.69
CA ARG A 80 11.11 1.87 -6.08
C ARG A 80 10.65 0.42 -5.89
N ALA A 81 9.46 0.21 -5.35
CA ALA A 81 8.93 -1.12 -5.10
C ALA A 81 8.72 -1.92 -6.40
N VAL A 82 8.16 -1.28 -7.44
CA VAL A 82 8.01 -1.91 -8.76
C VAL A 82 9.36 -2.26 -9.36
N SER A 83 10.35 -1.36 -9.30
CA SER A 83 11.70 -1.64 -9.82
C SER A 83 12.40 -2.77 -9.07
N GLU A 84 12.23 -2.87 -7.75
CA GLU A 84 12.77 -3.96 -6.95
C GLU A 84 12.10 -5.30 -7.33
N LEU A 85 10.77 -5.32 -7.44
CA LEU A 85 10.03 -6.50 -7.88
C LEU A 85 10.37 -6.91 -9.32
N GLU A 86 10.61 -5.95 -10.21
CA GLU A 86 10.98 -6.18 -11.61
C GLU A 86 12.39 -6.78 -11.71
N THR A 87 13.34 -6.24 -10.94
CA THR A 87 14.71 -6.79 -10.81
C THR A 87 14.68 -8.24 -10.35
N ARG A 88 13.70 -8.59 -9.53
CA ARG A 88 13.49 -9.95 -9.02
C ARG A 88 12.63 -10.83 -9.93
N GLY A 89 12.18 -10.32 -11.08
CA GLY A 89 11.36 -11.05 -12.05
C GLY A 89 9.93 -11.34 -11.57
N LEU A 90 9.43 -10.64 -10.56
CA LEU A 90 8.09 -10.83 -9.99
C LEU A 90 7.02 -10.00 -10.69
N VAL A 91 7.41 -8.88 -11.29
CA VAL A 91 6.53 -8.06 -12.12
C VAL A 91 7.17 -7.78 -13.46
N SER A 92 6.35 -7.42 -14.44
CA SER A 92 6.78 -6.95 -15.76
C SER A 92 6.11 -5.64 -16.11
N ARG A 93 6.83 -4.76 -16.81
CA ARG A 93 6.29 -3.53 -17.38
C ARG A 93 5.95 -3.69 -18.85
N ALA A 94 4.86 -3.07 -19.27
CA ALA A 94 4.48 -2.91 -20.68
C ALA A 94 4.21 -1.44 -20.97
N GLU A 95 4.63 -0.97 -22.14
CA GLU A 95 4.35 0.40 -22.58
C GLU A 95 2.84 0.67 -22.60
N ASN A 96 2.44 1.82 -22.05
CA ASN A 96 1.10 2.34 -22.28
C ASN A 96 1.11 3.15 -23.59
N ARG A 97 0.51 2.58 -24.65
CA ARG A 97 0.46 3.23 -25.98
C ARG A 97 -0.38 4.51 -26.00
N GLN A 98 -1.28 4.70 -25.03
CA GLN A 98 -2.11 5.89 -24.92
C GLN A 98 -1.41 7.03 -24.18
N ASP A 99 -0.53 6.69 -23.23
CA ASP A 99 0.32 7.66 -22.53
C ASP A 99 1.69 7.04 -22.22
N ARG A 100 2.70 7.39 -23.04
CA ARG A 100 4.08 6.90 -22.89
C ARG A 100 4.77 7.35 -21.60
N ARG A 101 4.17 8.28 -20.86
CA ARG A 101 4.69 8.73 -19.55
C ARG A 101 4.38 7.73 -18.43
N GLU A 102 3.49 6.76 -18.69
CA GLU A 102 3.16 5.69 -17.77
C GLU A 102 3.42 4.30 -18.39
N SER A 103 3.72 3.33 -17.54
CA SER A 103 3.82 1.92 -17.93
C SER A 103 2.79 1.13 -17.15
N PHE A 104 2.17 0.16 -17.83
CA PHE A 104 1.40 -0.86 -17.16
C PHE A 104 2.34 -1.83 -16.47
N VAL A 105 1.97 -2.25 -15.27
CA VAL A 105 2.66 -3.24 -14.45
C VAL A 105 1.70 -4.41 -14.26
N ALA A 106 2.22 -5.63 -14.35
CA ALA A 106 1.48 -6.86 -14.06
C ALA A 106 2.39 -7.86 -13.35
N LEU A 107 1.80 -8.77 -12.59
CA LEU A 107 2.54 -9.93 -12.04
C LEU A 107 3.05 -10.81 -13.18
N THR A 108 4.25 -11.35 -13.02
CA THR A 108 4.71 -12.48 -13.83
C THR A 108 4.15 -13.79 -13.25
N ALA A 109 4.35 -14.92 -13.93
CA ALA A 109 4.04 -16.23 -13.36
C ALA A 109 4.79 -16.52 -12.04
N ALA A 110 5.93 -15.87 -11.78
CA ALA A 110 6.60 -15.94 -10.47
C ALA A 110 5.91 -15.04 -9.44
N GLY A 111 5.50 -13.83 -9.83
CA GLY A 111 4.72 -12.93 -8.99
C GLY A 111 3.37 -13.53 -8.55
N GLU A 112 2.64 -14.16 -9.48
CA GLU A 112 1.36 -14.84 -9.20
C GLU A 112 1.52 -15.96 -8.17
N ARG A 113 2.62 -16.72 -8.25
CA ARG A 113 2.93 -17.77 -7.26
C ARG A 113 3.22 -17.19 -5.88
N ILE A 114 3.88 -16.03 -5.80
CA ILE A 114 4.06 -15.34 -4.52
C ILE A 114 2.73 -14.81 -3.99
N TYR A 115 1.91 -14.19 -4.84
CA TYR A 115 0.59 -13.71 -4.45
C TYR A 115 -0.28 -14.83 -3.88
N ALA A 116 -0.33 -15.99 -4.54
CA ALA A 116 -1.07 -17.16 -4.07
C ALA A 116 -0.59 -17.69 -2.69
N GLN A 117 0.69 -17.50 -2.35
CA GLN A 117 1.24 -17.86 -1.03
C GLN A 117 0.99 -16.79 0.04
N ILE A 118 0.90 -15.52 -0.37
CA ILE A 118 0.58 -14.40 0.52
C ILE A 118 -0.88 -14.45 0.97
N VAL A 119 -1.82 -14.74 0.07
CA VAL A 119 -3.27 -14.73 0.36
C VAL A 119 -3.65 -15.49 1.65
N PRO A 120 -3.26 -16.76 1.86
CA PRO A 120 -3.64 -17.47 3.09
C PRO A 120 -3.02 -16.85 4.35
N LEU A 121 -1.81 -16.28 4.27
CA LEU A 121 -1.17 -15.59 5.41
C LEU A 121 -1.90 -14.29 5.75
N ALA A 122 -2.36 -13.56 4.73
CA ALA A 122 -3.14 -12.35 4.91
C ALA A 122 -4.51 -12.65 5.56
N LEU A 123 -5.19 -13.71 5.09
CA LEU A 123 -6.50 -14.12 5.60
C LEU A 123 -6.44 -14.71 7.01
N ALA A 124 -5.32 -15.30 7.42
CA ALA A 124 -5.15 -15.83 8.77
C ALA A 124 -5.03 -14.73 9.86
N LEU A 125 -4.87 -13.46 9.46
CA LEU A 125 -4.73 -12.31 10.35
C LEU A 125 -5.98 -11.43 10.42
N GLY A 126 -7.03 -11.75 9.64
CA GLY A 126 -8.35 -11.09 9.64
C GLY A 126 -9.38 -11.88 10.41
#